data_AF-A0A7X8HWR4-F1
#
_entry.id   AF-A0A7X8HWR4-F1
#
_cell.length_a   1.000
_cell.length_b   1.000
_cell.length_c   1.000
_cell.angle_alpha   90.00
_cell.angle_beta   90.00
_cell.angle_gamma   90.00
#
_symmetry.space_group_name_H-M   'P 1'
#
loop_
_entity.id
_entity.type
_entity.pdbx_description
1 polymer ?
#
loop_
_entity_poly.entity_id
_entity_poly.type
_entity_poly.pdbx_seq_one_letter_code
_entity_poly.pdbx_strand_id
1 'polypeptide(L)'
;MLSEKRKYTLRNIDCEAHITIEPCGTIEVDIPELHQHLTAELEKVHFKLNEQGILMVCNEKGCGAIEDVTLHLSRKDTFDLYAVVNDVIEEYERLMSDL
;
A
#
# COMPACT_ATOMS: atom_id res chain seq x y z
N MET A 1 0.90 17.97 0.24
CA MET A 1 1.83 16.95 0.79
C MET A 1 2.88 16.50 -0.23
N LEU A 2 3.98 15.92 0.23
CA LEU A 2 5.00 15.23 -0.58
C LEU A 2 4.72 13.71 -0.53
N SER A 3 5.13 12.97 -1.56
CA SER A 3 5.09 11.51 -1.60
C SER A 3 5.81 10.88 -0.40
N GLU A 4 5.14 10.00 0.34
CA GLU A 4 5.77 9.24 1.43
C GLU A 4 6.34 7.93 0.91
N LYS A 5 7.66 7.75 1.08
CA LYS A 5 8.37 6.52 0.68
C LYS A 5 8.76 5.72 1.90
N ARG A 6 8.34 4.47 1.95
CA ARG A 6 8.62 3.54 3.05
C ARG A 6 9.12 2.21 2.53
N LYS A 7 9.98 1.58 3.32
CA LYS A 7 10.56 0.28 3.01
C LYS A 7 10.15 -0.70 4.08
N TYR A 8 9.70 -1.87 3.65
CA TYR A 8 9.23 -2.91 4.53
C TYR A 8 9.82 -4.24 4.15
N THR A 9 10.24 -5.01 5.15
CA THR A 9 10.72 -6.37 4.92
C THR A 9 9.53 -7.34 4.90
N LEU A 10 9.42 -8.11 3.82
CA LEU A 10 8.42 -9.15 3.70
C LEU A 10 8.80 -10.33 4.59
N ARG A 11 7.82 -10.89 5.29
CA ARG A 11 8.00 -12.04 6.20
C ARG A 11 7.95 -13.38 5.49
N ASN A 12 7.29 -13.45 4.34
CA ASN A 12 7.12 -14.70 3.59
C ASN A 12 8.31 -15.00 2.67
N ILE A 13 8.96 -13.94 2.22
CA ILE A 13 10.13 -13.96 1.33
C ILE A 13 11.07 -12.90 1.89
N ASP A 14 12.33 -13.25 2.16
CA ASP A 14 13.35 -12.37 2.75
C ASP A 14 13.77 -11.29 1.72
N CYS A 15 12.84 -10.40 1.41
CA CYS A 15 12.89 -9.40 0.36
C CYS A 15 12.31 -8.08 0.88
N GLU A 16 12.72 -6.98 0.27
CA GLU A 16 12.26 -5.64 0.59
C GLU A 16 11.13 -5.21 -0.36
N ALA A 17 10.01 -4.77 0.22
CA ALA A 17 8.97 -4.06 -0.50
C ALA A 17 9.15 -2.56 -0.29
N HIS A 18 9.34 -1.83 -1.38
CA HIS A 18 9.34 -0.38 -1.42
C HIS A 18 7.93 0.11 -1.70
N ILE A 19 7.33 0.81 -0.74
CA ILE A 19 5.99 1.35 -0.85
C ILE A 19 6.09 2.87 -0.93
N THR A 20 5.50 3.46 -1.97
CA THR A 20 5.35 4.90 -2.13
C THR A 20 3.88 5.26 -2.06
N ILE A 21 3.49 6.10 -1.11
CA ILE A 21 2.14 6.65 -1.00
C ILE A 21 2.16 8.05 -1.58
N GLU A 22 1.43 8.23 -2.66
CA GLU A 22 1.29 9.52 -3.32
C GLU A 22 0.13 10.30 -2.70
N PRO A 23 0.28 11.62 -2.52
CA PRO A 23 -0.74 12.48 -1.92
C PRO A 23 -1.97 12.65 -2.81
N CYS A 24 -1.92 12.21 -4.07
CA CYS A 24 -3.06 12.17 -4.98
C CYS A 24 -4.00 10.98 -4.75
N GLY A 25 -3.73 10.14 -3.73
CA GLY A 25 -4.60 9.01 -3.40
C GLY A 25 -4.19 7.71 -4.09
N THR A 26 -2.94 7.58 -4.53
CA THR A 26 -2.41 6.34 -5.12
C THR A 26 -1.28 5.76 -4.28
N ILE A 27 -1.04 4.47 -4.43
CA ILE A 27 0.06 3.74 -3.81
C ILE A 27 0.82 2.96 -4.88
N GLU A 28 2.13 3.03 -4.81
CA GLU A 28 3.05 2.23 -5.60
C GLU A 28 3.77 1.24 -4.70
N VAL A 29 3.87 0.00 -5.15
CA VAL A 29 4.57 -1.08 -4.48
C VAL A 29 5.59 -1.64 -5.47
N ASP A 30 6.86 -1.56 -5.11
CA ASP A 30 7.99 -2.05 -5.89
C ASP A 30 8.74 -3.11 -5.08
N ILE A 31 8.86 -4.31 -5.63
CA ILE A 31 9.60 -5.44 -5.05
C ILE A 31 10.72 -5.78 -6.04
N PRO A 32 11.89 -5.12 -5.92
CA PRO A 32 12.95 -5.24 -6.91
C PRO A 32 13.48 -6.69 -7.03
N GLU A 33 13.48 -7.45 -5.94
CA GLU A 33 13.90 -8.86 -5.92
C GLU A 33 13.02 -9.74 -6.79
N LEU A 34 11.72 -9.45 -6.84
CA LEU A 34 10.74 -10.17 -7.67
C LEU A 34 10.56 -9.52 -9.05
N HIS A 35 11.20 -8.37 -9.31
CA HIS A 35 10.93 -7.52 -10.47
C HIS A 35 9.44 -7.19 -10.62
N GLN A 36 8.74 -7.08 -9.49
CA GLN A 36 7.31 -6.74 -9.46
C GLN A 36 7.16 -5.26 -9.11
N HIS A 37 6.40 -4.56 -9.95
CA HIS A 37 6.02 -3.18 -9.73
C HIS A 37 4.52 -3.05 -9.93
N LEU A 38 3.84 -2.47 -8.96
CA LEU A 38 2.40 -2.33 -8.92
C LEU A 38 2.04 -0.90 -8.52
N THR A 39 1.05 -0.34 -9.19
CA THR A 39 0.42 0.92 -8.79
C THR A 39 -1.08 0.66 -8.62
N ALA A 40 -1.67 1.18 -7.55
CA ALA A 40 -3.10 1.08 -7.28
C ALA A 40 -3.63 2.37 -6.62
N GLU A 41 -4.92 2.64 -6.76
CA GLU A 41 -5.59 3.69 -5.98
C GLU A 41 -5.76 3.25 -4.53
N LEU A 42 -5.59 4.16 -3.56
CA LEU A 42 -5.76 3.88 -2.12
C LEU A 42 -7.16 3.33 -1.80
N GLU A 43 -8.18 3.70 -2.56
CA GLU A 43 -9.54 3.16 -2.43
C GLU A 43 -9.64 1.66 -2.75
N LYS A 44 -8.73 1.14 -3.59
CA LYS A 44 -8.66 -0.28 -4.00
C LYS A 44 -7.76 -1.11 -3.09
N VAL A 45 -7.23 -0.49 -2.04
CA VAL A 45 -6.30 -1.10 -1.11
C VAL A 45 -7.05 -1.74 0.06
N HIS A 46 -6.92 -3.06 0.20
CA HIS A 46 -7.55 -3.78 1.30
C HIS A 46 -6.55 -4.27 2.35
N PHE A 47 -6.67 -3.75 3.57
CA PHE A 47 -5.87 -4.17 4.72
C PHE A 47 -6.49 -5.38 5.44
N LYS A 48 -5.77 -6.51 5.49
CA LYS A 48 -6.23 -7.75 6.16
C LYS A 48 -5.34 -8.11 7.36
N LEU A 49 -5.60 -7.49 8.50
CA LEU A 49 -4.93 -7.83 9.76
C LEU A 49 -5.34 -9.22 10.29
N ASN A 50 -4.57 -10.24 9.92
CA ASN A 50 -4.62 -11.56 10.57
C ASN A 50 -3.59 -11.64 11.72
N GLU A 51 -3.66 -12.68 12.57
CA GLU A 51 -2.78 -12.87 13.75
C GLU A 51 -1.27 -12.77 13.45
N GLN A 52 -0.87 -13.00 12.20
CA GLN A 52 0.53 -12.95 11.74
C GLN A 52 0.96 -11.57 11.22
N GLY A 53 0.02 -10.63 11.01
CA GLY A 53 0.22 -9.43 10.20
C GLY A 53 0.24 -9.83 8.72
N ILE A 54 -0.84 -9.57 8.01
CA ILE A 54 -0.90 -9.75 6.55
C ILE A 54 -1.38 -8.42 5.97
N LEU A 55 -0.83 -8.00 4.85
CA LEU A 55 -1.08 -6.69 4.29
C LEU A 55 -1.38 -6.75 2.80
N MET A 56 -2.38 -5.94 2.45
CA MET A 56 -2.70 -5.38 1.14
C MET A 56 -2.90 -6.40 0.02
N VAL A 57 -4.17 -6.55 -0.36
CA VAL A 57 -4.57 -7.07 -1.67
C VAL A 57 -4.96 -5.85 -2.50
N CYS A 58 -4.20 -5.56 -3.54
CA CYS A 58 -4.57 -4.53 -4.52
C CYS A 58 -5.34 -5.19 -5.66
N ASN A 59 -6.53 -4.67 -5.96
CA ASN A 59 -7.32 -5.17 -7.09
C ASN A 59 -7.58 -4.02 -8.06
N GLU A 60 -7.04 -4.13 -9.27
CA GLU A 60 -7.52 -3.30 -10.38
C GLU A 60 -7.96 -4.17 -11.56
N LYS A 61 -9.27 -4.31 -11.72
CA LYS A 61 -9.87 -4.81 -12.97
C LYS A 61 -10.00 -3.66 -13.95
N GLY A 62 -9.08 -3.62 -14.92
CA GLY A 62 -9.13 -2.60 -15.97
C GLY A 62 -8.34 -2.81 -17.25
N CYS A 63 -7.40 -3.77 -17.38
CA CYS A 63 -6.86 -4.23 -18.68
C CYS A 63 -5.97 -5.48 -18.53
N GLY A 64 -6.56 -6.68 -18.57
CA GLY A 64 -5.87 -7.91 -19.02
C GLY A 64 -5.00 -8.72 -18.04
N ALA A 65 -4.47 -8.20 -16.94
CA ALA A 65 -3.76 -9.01 -15.94
C ALA A 65 -4.00 -8.47 -14.53
N ILE A 66 -4.60 -9.30 -13.67
CA ILE A 66 -4.83 -8.99 -12.25
C ILE A 66 -3.73 -9.74 -11.50
N GLU A 67 -2.69 -9.03 -11.05
CA GLU A 67 -1.76 -9.58 -10.06
C GLU A 67 -2.22 -9.11 -8.68
N ASP A 68 -2.97 -9.96 -7.99
CA ASP A 68 -3.25 -9.81 -6.56
C ASP A 68 -1.91 -9.94 -5.80
N VAL A 69 -1.20 -8.84 -5.60
CA VAL A 69 0.02 -8.82 -4.78
C VAL A 69 -0.41 -8.85 -3.33
N THR A 70 0.00 -9.89 -2.59
CA THR A 70 -0.20 -9.99 -1.13
C THR A 70 1.13 -9.80 -0.43
N LEU A 71 1.25 -8.72 0.36
CA LEU A 71 2.47 -8.41 1.10
C LEU A 71 2.36 -8.95 2.53
N HIS A 72 3.26 -9.86 2.90
CA HIS A 72 3.30 -10.36 4.27
C HIS A 72 4.16 -9.44 5.13
N LEU A 73 3.59 -8.39 5.69
CA LEU A 73 4.31 -7.47 6.58
C LEU A 73 4.19 -7.87 8.06
N SER A 74 5.06 -7.32 8.91
CA SER A 74 4.84 -7.46 10.35
C SER A 74 3.57 -6.71 10.78
N ARG A 75 2.98 -7.12 11.91
CA ARG A 75 1.82 -6.42 12.49
C ARG A 75 2.11 -4.94 12.77
N LYS A 76 3.33 -4.62 13.21
CA LYS A 76 3.74 -3.24 13.48
C LYS A 76 3.78 -2.44 12.18
N ASP A 77 4.45 -2.97 11.16
CA ASP A 77 4.59 -2.32 9.86
C ASP A 77 3.25 -2.14 9.17
N THR A 78 2.36 -3.13 9.33
CA THR A 78 0.99 -3.09 8.82
C THR A 78 0.19 -1.95 9.44
N PHE A 79 0.26 -1.81 10.77
CA PHE A 79 -0.43 -0.75 11.48
C PHE A 79 0.13 0.63 11.14
N ASP A 80 1.44 0.71 10.99
CA ASP A 80 2.16 1.93 10.64
C ASP A 80 1.81 2.39 9.21
N LEU A 81 1.75 1.48 8.24
CA LEU A 81 1.29 1.80 6.88
C LEU A 81 -0.18 2.20 6.86
N TYR A 82 -1.04 1.47 7.58
CA TYR A 82 -2.46 1.79 7.68
C TYR A 82 -2.68 3.22 8.22
N ALA A 83 -1.95 3.60 9.28
CA ALA A 83 -2.04 4.95 9.84
C ALA A 83 -1.67 6.03 8.81
N VAL A 84 -0.61 5.82 8.00
CA VAL A 84 -0.25 6.77 6.95
C VAL A 84 -1.28 6.85 5.84
N VAL A 85 -1.75 5.71 5.36
CA VAL A 85 -2.78 5.69 4.31
C VAL A 85 -4.04 6.40 4.79
N ASN A 86 -4.45 6.18 6.03
CA ASN A 86 -5.61 6.86 6.61
C ASN A 86 -5.38 8.37 6.76
N ASP A 87 -4.18 8.80 7.17
CA ASP A 87 -3.83 10.22 7.30
C ASP A 87 -3.88 10.94 5.94
N VAL A 88 -3.35 10.29 4.89
CA VAL A 88 -3.41 10.81 3.50
C VAL A 88 -4.85 10.88 2.99
N ILE A 89 -5.67 9.86 3.26
CA ILE A 89 -7.09 9.86 2.88
C ILE A 89 -7.84 10.97 3.64
N GLU A 90 -7.66 11.08 4.96
CA GLU A 90 -8.32 12.10 5.78
C GLU A 90 -7.90 13.52 5.37
N GLU A 91 -6.63 13.74 5.02
CA GLU A 91 -6.19 15.03 4.49
C GLU A 91 -6.80 15.31 3.12
N TYR A 92 -6.85 14.30 2.24
CA TYR A 92 -7.48 14.43 0.92
C TYR A 92 -8.98 14.77 1.04
N GLU A 93 -9.71 14.10 1.93
CA GLU A 93 -11.11 14.39 2.22
C GLU A 93 -11.30 15.79 2.83
N ARG A 94 -10.40 16.22 3.72
CA ARG A 94 -10.40 17.59 4.26
C ARG A 94 -10.20 18.64 3.17
N LEU A 95 -9.24 18.44 2.28
CA LEU A 95 -8.97 19.36 1.17
C LEU A 95 -10.17 19.47 0.22
N MET A 96 -10.92 18.38 0.03
CA MET A 96 -12.14 18.39 -0.78
C MET A 96 -13.37 18.97 -0.05
N SER A 97 -13.41 18.87 1.27
CA SER A 97 -14.54 19.37 2.09
C SER A 97 -14.47 20.88 2.36
N ASP A 98 -13.32 21.52 2.16
CA ASP A 98 -13.12 22.97 2.33
C ASP A 98 -13.52 23.80 1.09
N LEU A 99 -14.12 23.15 0.06
CA LEU A 99 -14.59 23.77 -1.18
C LEU A 99 -16.11 24.03 -1.17
#